data_AF-A0A814TFA9-F1
#
_entry.id   AF-A0A814TFA9-F1
#
_cell.length_a   1.000
_cell.length_b   1.000
_cell.length_c   1.000
_cell.angle_alpha   90.00
_cell.angle_beta   90.00
_cell.angle_gamma   90.00
#
_symmetry.space_group_name_H-M   'P 1'
#
loop_
_entity.id
_entity.type
_entity.pdbx_description
1 polymer ?
#
loop_
_entity_poly.entity_id
_entity_poly.type
_entity_poly.pdbx_seq_one_letter_code
_entity_poly.pdbx_strand_id
1 'polypeptide(L)'
;AIPANAKWARNGVTVAGGNGLGGATNQLNLPLGLFVDDDQTVVIADTDKNRIMQWKNGDTTNGHVVAGGNGAGNGLHQLRYPTDVLIDKETDSLIICDR
;
A
#
# COMPACT_ATOMS: atom_id res chain seq x y z
N ALA A 1 17.66 -10.39 -4.66
CA ALA A 1 17.58 -11.80 -4.19
C ALA A 1 17.30 -11.80 -2.70
N ILE A 2 16.38 -12.65 -2.21
CA ILE A 2 16.15 -12.80 -0.76
C ILE A 2 17.42 -13.45 -0.16
N PRO A 3 18.02 -12.89 0.90
CA PRO A 3 19.21 -13.47 1.54
C PRO A 3 18.94 -14.92 1.97
N ALA A 4 19.91 -15.82 1.75
CA ALA A 4 19.76 -17.26 2.07
C ALA A 4 19.49 -17.53 3.57
N ASN A 5 19.79 -16.57 4.45
CA ASN A 5 19.56 -16.61 5.89
C ASN A 5 18.38 -15.77 6.35
N ALA A 6 17.58 -15.20 5.43
CA ALA A 6 16.38 -14.47 5.80
C ALA A 6 15.40 -15.41 6.53
N LYS A 7 15.05 -15.04 7.76
CA LYS A 7 14.06 -15.75 8.58
C LYS A 7 12.98 -14.76 8.99
N TRP A 8 11.77 -15.25 9.15
CA TRP A 8 10.71 -14.49 9.80
C TRP A 8 11.17 -14.11 11.22
N ALA A 9 11.03 -12.83 11.58
CA ALA A 9 11.40 -12.35 12.90
C ALA A 9 10.30 -12.73 13.91
N ARG A 10 10.68 -13.33 15.06
CA ARG A 10 9.71 -13.65 16.14
C ARG A 10 9.01 -12.42 16.71
N ASN A 11 9.63 -11.24 16.55
CA ASN A 11 9.14 -9.96 17.03
C ASN A 11 8.74 -9.05 15.85
N GLY A 12 8.12 -9.63 14.82
CA GLY A 12 7.57 -8.84 13.71
C GLY A 12 6.63 -7.76 14.25
N VAL A 13 6.71 -6.57 13.66
CA VAL A 13 5.85 -5.43 14.02
C VAL A 13 4.92 -5.12 12.87
N THR A 14 3.70 -4.68 13.19
CA THR A 14 2.80 -4.13 12.19
C THR A 14 3.32 -2.76 11.75
N VAL A 15 3.56 -2.61 10.45
CA VAL A 15 4.06 -1.34 9.86
C VAL A 15 2.98 -0.58 9.09
N ALA A 16 1.85 -1.22 8.78
CA ALA A 16 0.71 -0.62 8.11
C ALA A 16 -0.58 -1.36 8.49
N GLY A 17 -1.69 -0.62 8.61
CA GLY A 17 -2.98 -1.20 9.00
C GLY A 17 -2.99 -1.71 10.45
N GLY A 18 -3.51 -2.92 10.67
CA GLY A 18 -3.58 -3.55 12.00
C GLY A 18 -4.74 -3.11 12.89
N ASN A 19 -5.57 -2.17 12.44
CA ASN A 19 -6.70 -1.62 13.21
C ASN A 19 -8.06 -2.16 12.74
N GLY A 20 -8.08 -3.40 12.25
CA GLY A 20 -9.26 -4.03 11.66
C GLY A 20 -9.54 -3.59 10.22
N LEU A 21 -10.56 -4.21 9.64
CA LEU A 21 -11.03 -3.95 8.28
C LEU A 21 -11.82 -2.64 8.26
N GLY A 22 -11.49 -1.72 7.36
CA GLY A 22 -12.22 -0.45 7.27
C GLY A 22 -11.58 0.59 6.37
N GLY A 23 -12.18 1.78 6.34
CA GLY A 23 -11.80 2.87 5.42
C GLY A 23 -11.00 3.99 6.08
N ALA A 24 -10.72 3.90 7.38
CA ALA A 24 -9.86 4.87 8.04
C ALA A 24 -8.42 4.80 7.48
N THR A 25 -7.66 5.85 7.70
CA THR A 25 -6.25 5.96 7.25
C THR A 25 -5.32 4.98 7.95
N ASN A 26 -5.75 4.38 9.06
CA ASN A 26 -5.02 3.37 9.82
C ASN A 26 -5.57 1.94 9.61
N GLN A 27 -6.47 1.77 8.64
CA GLN A 27 -7.13 0.50 8.31
C GLN A 27 -6.85 0.13 6.84
N LEU A 28 -6.89 -1.18 6.58
CA LEU A 28 -6.79 -1.76 5.24
C LEU A 28 -7.93 -2.77 5.07
N ASN A 29 -8.38 -2.99 3.83
CA ASN A 29 -9.37 -4.00 3.46
C ASN A 29 -8.94 -4.73 2.18
N LEU A 30 -8.67 -6.02 2.33
CA LEU A 30 -8.13 -6.88 1.25
C LEU A 30 -6.87 -6.30 0.58
N PRO A 31 -5.79 -5.96 1.32
CA PRO A 31 -4.56 -5.50 0.69
C PRO A 31 -3.89 -6.65 -0.09
N LEU A 32 -3.65 -6.46 -1.39
CA LEU A 32 -3.14 -7.54 -2.26
C LEU A 32 -1.70 -7.34 -2.72
N GLY A 33 -1.31 -6.12 -3.06
CA GLY A 33 0.04 -5.80 -3.53
C GLY A 33 0.68 -4.69 -2.72
N LEU A 34 2.01 -4.70 -2.66
CA LEU A 34 2.78 -3.68 -1.96
C LEU A 34 4.15 -3.47 -2.60
N PHE A 35 4.66 -2.26 -2.43
CA PHE A 35 6.02 -1.86 -2.75
C PHE A 35 6.69 -1.26 -1.51
N VAL A 36 8.00 -1.47 -1.37
CA VAL A 36 8.81 -0.83 -0.34
C VAL A 36 9.99 -0.13 -1.01
N ASP A 37 10.14 1.17 -0.76
CA ASP A 37 11.27 1.95 -1.29
C ASP A 37 12.53 1.86 -0.40
N ASP A 38 13.60 2.54 -0.81
CA ASP A 38 14.88 2.50 -0.09
C ASP A 38 14.82 3.25 1.26
N ASP A 39 13.86 4.17 1.41
CA ASP A 39 13.57 4.89 2.66
C ASP A 39 12.66 4.08 3.60
N GLN A 40 12.33 2.83 3.22
CA GLN A 40 11.40 1.93 3.93
C GLN A 40 9.98 2.50 4.01
N THR A 41 9.60 3.37 3.08
CA THR A 41 8.19 3.72 2.85
C THR A 41 7.49 2.51 2.26
N VAL A 42 6.33 2.16 2.82
CA VAL A 42 5.48 1.07 2.34
C VAL A 42 4.30 1.67 1.58
N VAL A 43 4.11 1.25 0.33
CA VAL A 43 2.95 1.60 -0.49
C VAL A 43 2.13 0.34 -0.73
N ILE A 44 0.82 0.40 -0.50
CA ILE A 44 -0.06 -0.77 -0.46
C ILE A 44 -1.28 -0.51 -1.33
N ALA A 45 -1.63 -1.49 -2.17
CA ALA A 45 -2.91 -1.54 -2.85
C ALA A 45 -4.00 -2.00 -1.88
N ASP A 46 -4.83 -1.06 -1.38
CA ASP A 46 -5.97 -1.33 -0.50
C ASP A 46 -7.21 -1.65 -1.36
N THR A 47 -7.19 -2.86 -1.92
CA THR A 47 -8.00 -3.32 -3.05
C THR A 47 -9.49 -3.03 -2.87
N ASP A 48 -10.09 -3.48 -1.76
CA ASP A 48 -11.53 -3.31 -1.54
C ASP A 48 -11.92 -1.86 -1.18
N LYS A 49 -10.93 -1.02 -0.87
CA LYS A 49 -11.13 0.42 -0.68
C LYS A 49 -10.85 1.24 -1.93
N ASN A 50 -10.47 0.61 -3.04
CA ASN A 50 -10.24 1.29 -4.31
C ASN A 50 -9.26 2.46 -4.15
N ARG A 51 -8.17 2.23 -3.41
CA ARG A 51 -7.18 3.25 -3.08
C ARG A 51 -5.79 2.64 -2.94
N ILE A 52 -4.78 3.47 -3.14
CA ILE A 52 -3.39 3.17 -2.79
C ILE A 52 -3.04 3.96 -1.54
N MET A 53 -2.46 3.27 -0.57
CA MET A 53 -2.11 3.83 0.73
C MET A 53 -0.58 3.82 0.92
N GLN A 54 -0.03 4.87 1.52
CA GLN A 54 1.39 5.00 1.85
C GLN A 54 1.57 5.12 3.37
N TRP A 55 2.58 4.43 3.91
CA TRP A 55 3.10 4.62 5.27
C TRP A 55 4.59 4.90 5.20
N LYS A 56 5.03 5.94 5.90
CA LYS A 56 6.46 6.24 6.06
C LYS A 56 7.07 5.31 7.09
N ASN A 57 8.37 5.04 6.97
CA ASN A 57 9.09 4.25 7.96
C ASN A 57 8.88 4.79 9.38
N GLY A 58 8.48 3.91 10.30
CA GLY A 58 8.19 4.25 11.69
C GLY A 58 6.80 4.84 11.96
N ASP A 59 6.04 5.27 10.95
CA ASP A 59 4.63 5.62 11.13
C ASP A 59 3.76 4.37 10.94
N THR A 60 3.19 3.88 12.03
CA THR A 60 2.30 2.70 12.01
C THR A 60 0.84 3.08 12.23
N THR A 61 0.56 4.37 12.42
CA THR A 61 -0.75 4.86 12.86
C THR A 61 -1.45 5.72 11.83
N ASN A 62 -0.73 6.35 10.90
CA ASN A 62 -1.32 7.24 9.91
C ASN A 62 -0.85 6.88 8.50
N GLY A 63 -1.72 6.20 7.75
CA GLY A 63 -1.53 6.03 6.32
C GLY A 63 -2.03 7.24 5.55
N HIS A 64 -1.47 7.44 4.37
CA HIS A 64 -1.87 8.50 3.44
C HIS A 64 -2.41 7.90 2.15
N VAL A 65 -3.55 8.40 1.67
CA VAL A 65 -4.04 8.05 0.33
C VAL A 65 -3.18 8.78 -0.70
N VAL A 66 -2.55 8.04 -1.60
CA VAL A 66 -1.71 8.59 -2.68
C VAL A 66 -2.36 8.47 -4.06
N ALA A 67 -3.33 7.56 -4.21
CA ALA A 67 -4.16 7.44 -5.41
C ALA A 67 -5.50 6.80 -5.06
N GLY A 68 -6.55 7.09 -5.84
CA GLY A 68 -7.90 6.58 -5.62
C GLY A 68 -8.58 7.16 -4.38
N GLY A 69 -9.42 6.36 -3.72
CA GLY A 69 -10.19 6.76 -2.53
C GLY A 69 -11.49 7.52 -2.81
N ASN A 70 -11.79 7.81 -4.08
CA ASN A 70 -13.00 8.52 -4.52
C ASN A 70 -14.08 7.58 -5.08
N GLY A 71 -14.15 6.37 -4.53
CA GLY A 71 -15.04 5.30 -4.99
C GLY A 71 -14.51 4.54 -6.21
N ALA A 72 -15.15 3.41 -6.50
CA ALA A 72 -14.77 2.54 -7.60
C ALA A 72 -15.15 3.14 -8.97
N GLY A 73 -14.22 3.21 -9.92
CA GLY A 73 -14.53 3.75 -11.25
C GLY A 73 -13.31 4.02 -12.14
N ASN A 74 -13.57 4.53 -13.33
CA ASN A 74 -12.56 4.77 -14.38
C ASN A 74 -12.22 6.27 -14.52
N GLY A 75 -12.69 7.11 -13.59
CA GLY A 75 -12.35 8.52 -13.56
C GLY A 75 -10.90 8.74 -13.15
N LEU A 76 -10.35 9.91 -13.49
CA LEU A 76 -8.93 10.25 -13.26
C LEU A 76 -8.47 10.11 -11.79
N HIS A 77 -9.40 10.20 -10.84
CA HIS A 77 -9.14 10.12 -9.39
C HIS A 77 -9.78 8.89 -8.73
N GLN A 78 -10.26 7.95 -9.55
CA GLN A 78 -10.86 6.69 -9.11
C GLN A 78 -9.93 5.54 -9.45
N LEU A 79 -10.07 4.46 -8.70
CA LEU A 79 -9.49 3.15 -8.99
C LEU A 79 -10.61 2.13 -8.92
N ARG A 80 -10.41 0.93 -9.44
CA ARG A 80 -11.33 -0.20 -9.34
C ARG A 80 -10.53 -1.45 -9.01
N TYR A 81 -10.62 -1.88 -7.74
CA TYR A 81 -9.93 -3.07 -7.24
C TYR A 81 -8.43 -3.10 -7.63
N PRO A 82 -7.64 -2.08 -7.27
CA PRO A 82 -6.22 -2.07 -7.58
C PRO A 82 -5.55 -3.27 -6.92
N THR A 83 -4.81 -4.08 -7.67
CA THR A 83 -4.27 -5.35 -7.17
C THR A 83 -2.78 -5.28 -6.83
N ASP A 84 -2.06 -4.36 -7.46
CA ASP A 84 -0.61 -4.22 -7.27
C ASP A 84 -0.15 -2.79 -7.53
N VAL A 85 1.02 -2.47 -7.00
CA VAL A 85 1.63 -1.14 -7.07
C VAL A 85 3.15 -1.24 -7.18
N LEU A 86 3.72 -0.39 -8.04
CA LEU A 86 5.17 -0.27 -8.22
C LEU A 86 5.54 1.21 -8.29
N ILE A 87 6.74 1.56 -7.82
CA ILE A 87 7.33 2.88 -8.03
C ILE A 87 8.40 2.74 -9.12
N ASP A 88 8.21 3.45 -10.22
CA ASP A 88 9.26 3.68 -11.22
C ASP A 88 10.14 4.84 -10.74
N LYS A 89 11.34 4.52 -10.27
CA LYS A 89 12.31 5.50 -9.78
C LYS A 89 12.99 6.28 -10.91
N GLU A 90 12.96 5.80 -12.15
CA GLU A 90 13.54 6.52 -13.28
C GLU A 90 12.64 7.67 -13.72
N THR A 91 11.32 7.46 -13.69
CA THR A 91 10.33 8.46 -14.09
C THR A 91 9.61 9.13 -12.91
N ASP A 92 9.97 8.80 -11.67
CA ASP A 92 9.30 9.26 -10.45
C ASP A 92 7.77 9.05 -10.49
N SER A 93 7.34 7.85 -10.88
CA SER A 93 5.94 7.54 -11.17
C SER A 93 5.40 6.35 -10.37
N LEU A 94 4.13 6.44 -9.97
CA LEU A 94 3.39 5.35 -9.36
C LEU A 94 2.65 4.55 -10.45
N ILE A 95 2.99 3.27 -10.61
CA ILE A 95 2.32 2.36 -11.53
C ILE A 95 1.34 1.50 -10.74
N ILE A 96 0.08 1.46 -11.15
CA ILE A 96 -1.01 0.76 -10.46
C ILE A 96 -1.65 -0.23 -11.41
N CYS A 97 -1.75 -1.49 -10.98
CA CYS A 97 -2.53 -2.50 -11.67
C CYS A 97 -4.01 -2.35 -11.26
N ASP A 98 -4.79 -1.66 -12.09
CA ASP A 98 -6.22 -1.37 -11.86
C ASP A 98 -7.12 -2.27 -12.74
N ARG A 99 -8.28 -2.73 -12.22
CA ARG A 99 -9.12 -3.76 -12.85
C ARG A 99 -10.26 -3.22 -13.73
#